data_AF-A0A2V0P0F4-F1
#
_entry.id   AF-A0A2V0P0F4-F1
#
_cell.length_a   1.000
_cell.length_b   1.000
_cell.length_c   1.000
_cell.angle_alpha   90.00
_cell.angle_beta   90.00
_cell.angle_gamma   90.00
#
_symmetry.space_group_name_H-M   'P 1'
#
loop_
_entity.id
_entity.type
_entity.pdbx_description
1 polymer ?
#
loop_
_entity_poly.entity_id
_entity_poly.type
_entity_poly.pdbx_seq_one_letter_code
_entity_poly.pdbx_strand_id
1 'polypeptide(L)'
;MTGGSSGGPWILNLGVSAKPDAGLTYGKVTTRNAVVGVTSWGYTDNGIKIQGASMFATNDEFPNAKYGIRGGGNIGAFVDYACEWGWGMQALGFCR
;
A
#
# COMPACT_ATOMS: atom_id res chain seq x y z
N MET A 1 6.24 -14.61 5.55
CA MET A 1 4.85 -14.31 5.95
C MET A 1 4.01 -15.55 5.68
N THR A 2 2.99 -15.85 6.48
CA THR A 2 2.14 -17.05 6.32
C THR A 2 0.78 -16.70 5.73
N GLY A 3 0.00 -17.72 5.37
CA GLY A 3 -1.43 -17.55 5.08
C GLY A 3 -2.12 -16.79 6.21
N GLY A 4 -3.01 -15.86 5.86
CA GLY A 4 -3.64 -14.92 6.79
C GLY A 4 -2.97 -13.55 6.89
N SER A 5 -1.76 -13.37 6.34
CA SER A 5 -1.11 -12.06 6.25
C SER A 5 -1.64 -11.15 5.13
N SER A 6 -2.46 -11.68 4.21
CA SER A 6 -3.12 -10.91 3.14
C SER A 6 -3.90 -9.73 3.72
N GLY A 7 -3.79 -8.56 3.09
CA GLY A 7 -4.37 -7.31 3.57
C GLY A 7 -3.53 -6.57 4.62
N GLY A 8 -2.46 -7.18 5.15
CA GLY A 8 -1.55 -6.52 6.08
C GLY A 8 -0.82 -5.32 5.45
N PRO A 9 -0.71 -4.17 6.13
CA PRO A 9 -0.17 -2.93 5.58
C PRO A 9 1.33 -2.98 5.34
N TRP A 10 1.78 -2.39 4.24
CA TRP A 10 3.18 -2.08 3.98
C TRP A 10 3.41 -0.61 4.26
N ILE A 11 4.28 -0.30 5.22
CA ILE A 11 4.43 1.05 5.76
C ILE A 11 5.80 1.61 5.38
N LEU A 12 5.80 2.81 4.80
CA LEU A 12 6.96 3.65 4.61
C LEU A 12 7.20 4.47 5.88
N ASN A 13 8.14 4.03 6.72
CA ASN A 13 8.57 4.76 7.90
C ASN A 13 10.01 5.27 7.72
N LEU A 14 10.14 6.47 7.15
CA LEU A 14 11.46 7.07 6.88
C LEU A 14 12.14 7.68 8.11
N GLY A 15 11.53 7.63 9.30
CA GLY A 15 12.14 7.97 10.59
C GLY A 15 12.57 9.44 10.77
N VAL A 16 13.58 9.89 10.03
CA VAL A 16 14.20 11.22 10.11
C VAL A 16 13.97 11.95 8.79
N SER A 17 13.56 13.21 8.85
CA SER A 17 13.45 14.03 7.64
C SER A 17 14.86 14.24 7.09
N ALA A 18 15.06 13.96 5.81
CA ALA A 18 16.31 14.34 5.13
C ALA A 18 16.54 15.85 5.28
N LYS A 19 17.79 16.29 5.38
CA LYS A 19 18.14 17.71 5.23
C LYS A 19 18.61 17.89 3.78
N PRO A 20 17.90 18.68 2.93
CA PRO A 20 18.30 18.86 1.56
C PRO A 20 19.60 19.66 1.52
N ASP A 21 20.53 19.23 0.66
CA ASP A 21 21.67 20.05 0.30
C ASP A 21 21.20 21.33 -0.40
N ALA A 22 22.04 22.36 -0.38
CA ALA A 22 21.73 23.64 -1.01
C ALA A 22 21.36 23.45 -2.49
N GLY A 23 20.15 23.89 -2.86
CA GLY A 23 19.64 23.78 -4.23
C GLY A 23 18.77 22.54 -4.52
N LEU A 24 18.63 21.61 -3.58
CA LEU A 24 17.72 20.47 -3.71
C LEU A 24 16.35 20.75 -3.10
N THR A 25 15.29 20.22 -3.73
CA THR A 25 13.93 20.24 -3.20
C THR A 25 13.53 18.85 -2.72
N TYR A 26 12.71 18.79 -1.67
CA TYR A 26 12.16 17.53 -1.20
C TYR A 26 11.30 16.87 -2.28
N GLY A 27 11.32 15.53 -2.31
CA GLY A 27 10.32 14.77 -3.03
C GLY A 27 8.91 15.08 -2.51
N LYS A 28 7.89 14.89 -3.35
CA LYS A 28 6.50 15.26 -3.02
C LYS A 28 5.84 14.37 -1.97
N VAL A 29 6.45 13.25 -1.60
CA VAL A 29 5.94 12.32 -0.59
C VAL A 29 6.49 12.71 0.77
N THR A 30 5.72 13.50 1.53
CA THR A 30 6.10 14.02 2.86
C THR A 30 5.41 13.27 4.01
N THR A 31 4.42 12.42 3.71
CA THR A 31 3.66 11.67 4.71
C THR A 31 4.53 10.64 5.40
N ARG A 32 4.67 10.77 6.72
CA ARG A 32 5.36 9.78 7.58
C ARG A 32 4.42 8.62 7.89
N ASN A 33 5.00 7.43 8.05
CA ASN A 33 4.24 6.19 8.33
C ASN A 33 3.14 5.95 7.29
N ALA A 34 3.47 6.20 6.02
CA ALA A 34 2.51 6.07 4.95
C ALA A 34 2.34 4.58 4.57
N VAL A 35 1.10 4.09 4.57
CA VAL A 35 0.75 2.83 3.92
C VAL A 35 0.92 3.02 2.41
N VAL A 36 1.77 2.19 1.81
CA VAL A 36 2.11 2.23 0.37
C VAL A 36 1.55 1.03 -0.40
N GLY A 37 0.98 0.06 0.30
CA GLY A 37 0.27 -1.07 -0.27
C GLY A 37 -0.13 -2.05 0.82
N VAL A 38 -0.71 -3.16 0.41
CA VAL A 38 -1.04 -4.27 1.31
C VAL A 38 -0.56 -5.58 0.74
N THR A 39 -0.21 -6.52 1.61
CA THR A 39 0.19 -7.87 1.20
C THR A 39 -0.93 -8.52 0.40
N SER A 40 -0.62 -9.04 -0.78
CA SER A 40 -1.60 -9.60 -1.70
C SER A 40 -1.32 -11.06 -2.02
N TRP A 41 -0.09 -11.31 -2.50
CA TRP A 41 0.31 -12.62 -2.99
C TRP A 41 1.74 -12.94 -2.58
N GLY A 42 2.08 -14.21 -2.78
CA GLY A 42 3.37 -14.79 -2.45
C GLY A 42 3.64 -16.05 -3.24
N TYR A 43 4.90 -16.43 -3.35
CA TYR A 43 5.26 -17.75 -3.84
C TYR A 43 4.89 -18.82 -2.80
N THR A 44 4.39 -19.96 -3.27
CA THR A 44 4.16 -21.14 -2.42
C THR A 44 5.46 -21.90 -2.12
N ASP A 45 6.47 -21.73 -2.96
CA ASP A 45 7.81 -22.25 -2.74
C ASP A 45 8.49 -21.51 -1.58
N ASN A 46 8.81 -22.27 -0.53
CA ASN A 46 9.47 -21.76 0.66
C ASN A 46 10.91 -21.30 0.42
N GLY A 47 11.56 -21.68 -0.69
CA GLY A 47 12.87 -21.17 -1.09
C GLY A 47 12.82 -19.72 -1.56
N ILE A 48 11.68 -19.27 -2.09
CA ILE A 48 11.53 -17.92 -2.66
C ILE A 48 10.95 -16.98 -1.60
N LYS A 49 11.76 -16.00 -1.17
CA LYS A 49 11.39 -15.04 -0.10
C LYS A 49 10.83 -13.73 -0.66
N ILE A 50 9.92 -13.83 -1.63
CA ILE A 50 9.29 -12.67 -2.28
C ILE A 50 7.79 -12.67 -2.01
N GLN A 51 7.28 -11.52 -1.58
CA GLN A 51 5.84 -11.22 -1.48
C GLN A 51 5.52 -10.03 -2.38
N GLY A 52 4.34 -10.05 -2.97
CA GLY A 52 3.81 -8.91 -3.71
C GLY A 52 2.75 -8.14 -2.93
N ALA A 53 2.70 -6.84 -3.18
CA ALA A 53 1.67 -5.96 -2.67
C ALA A 53 0.59 -5.69 -3.73
N SER A 54 -0.63 -5.40 -3.27
CA SER A 54 -1.69 -4.83 -4.10
C SER A 54 -1.58 -3.31 -4.10
N MET A 55 -1.79 -2.72 -5.28
CA MET A 55 -1.96 -1.28 -5.44
C MET A 55 -3.29 -0.81 -4.85
N PHE A 56 -3.40 0.48 -4.51
CA PHE A 56 -4.66 1.08 -4.05
C PHE A 56 -5.58 1.46 -5.23
N ALA A 57 -5.93 0.48 -6.04
CA ALA A 57 -6.82 0.66 -7.18
C ALA A 57 -7.62 -0.60 -7.49
N THR A 58 -8.68 -0.46 -8.29
CA THR A 58 -9.35 -1.62 -8.90
C THR A 58 -8.52 -2.16 -10.05
N ASN A 59 -8.44 -3.48 -10.10
CA ASN A 59 -7.83 -4.21 -11.20
C ASN A 59 -8.78 -4.22 -12.41
N ASP A 60 -8.28 -3.81 -13.58
CA ASP A 60 -9.07 -3.71 -14.80
C ASP A 60 -9.49 -5.08 -15.38
N GLU A 61 -8.69 -6.13 -15.18
CA GLU A 61 -9.05 -7.52 -15.50
C GLU A 61 -10.14 -8.10 -14.59
N PHE A 62 -10.29 -7.59 -13.36
CA PHE A 62 -11.27 -8.06 -12.38
C PHE A 62 -12.08 -6.91 -11.75
N PRO A 63 -12.85 -6.15 -12.56
CA PRO A 63 -13.49 -4.89 -12.13
C PRO A 63 -14.61 -5.09 -11.11
N ASN A 64 -15.09 -6.32 -10.94
CA ASN A 64 -16.18 -6.68 -10.01
C ASN A 64 -15.67 -7.26 -8.69
N ALA A 65 -14.38 -7.58 -8.58
CA ALA A 65 -13.77 -8.03 -7.34
C ALA A 65 -13.39 -6.81 -6.48
N LYS A 66 -14.40 -6.09 -5.98
CA LYS A 66 -14.21 -4.80 -5.30
C LYS A 66 -14.93 -4.68 -3.95
N TYR A 67 -14.27 -4.03 -3.00
CA TYR A 67 -14.84 -3.34 -1.85
C TYR A 67 -14.83 -1.84 -2.19
N GLY A 68 -15.99 -1.19 -2.15
CA GLY A 68 -16.12 0.17 -2.66
C GLY A 68 -15.72 0.25 -4.14
N ILE A 69 -14.71 1.08 -4.45
CA ILE A 69 -14.11 1.17 -5.80
C ILE A 69 -12.73 0.52 -5.88
N ARG A 70 -12.29 -0.29 -4.91
CA ARG A 70 -10.90 -0.81 -4.85
C ARG A 70 -10.82 -2.24 -4.32
N GLY A 71 -10.49 -3.20 -5.20
CA GLY A 71 -9.98 -4.55 -4.87
C GLY A 71 -10.86 -5.46 -3.99
N GLY A 72 -10.62 -6.77 -3.97
CA GLY A 72 -11.49 -7.75 -3.30
C GLY A 72 -11.01 -8.15 -1.90
N GLY A 73 -11.93 -8.68 -1.09
CA GLY A 73 -11.62 -9.28 0.22
C GLY A 73 -11.11 -8.30 1.29
N ASN A 74 -10.41 -8.85 2.28
CA ASN A 74 -9.73 -8.08 3.34
C ASN A 74 -8.65 -7.12 2.80
N ILE A 75 -8.05 -7.47 1.65
CA ILE A 75 -7.15 -6.61 0.88
C ILE A 75 -7.90 -5.35 0.42
N GLY A 76 -9.02 -5.53 -0.27
CA GLY A 76 -9.88 -4.45 -0.73
C GLY A 76 -10.40 -3.59 0.41
N ALA A 77 -10.89 -4.21 1.48
CA ALA A 77 -11.41 -3.50 2.65
C ALA A 77 -10.37 -2.58 3.31
N PHE A 78 -9.12 -3.04 3.47
CA PHE A 78 -8.07 -2.20 4.06
C PHE A 78 -7.58 -1.11 3.10
N VAL A 79 -7.48 -1.43 1.80
CA VAL A 79 -7.16 -0.46 0.74
C VAL A 79 -8.22 0.66 0.70
N ASP A 80 -9.50 0.30 0.71
CA ASP A 80 -10.61 1.25 0.67
C ASP A 80 -10.66 2.11 1.94
N TYR A 81 -10.47 1.49 3.12
CA TYR A 81 -10.34 2.23 4.38
C TYR A 81 -9.16 3.21 4.37
N ALA A 82 -7.98 2.77 3.92
CA ALA A 82 -6.79 3.61 3.82
C ALA A 82 -7.01 4.83 2.90
N CYS A 83 -7.79 4.63 1.83
CA CYS A 83 -8.08 5.66 0.85
C CYS A 83 -9.12 6.70 1.30
N GLU A 84 -10.20 6.25 1.93
CA GLU A 84 -11.36 7.10 2.25
C GLU A 84 -11.31 7.68 3.67
N TRP A 85 -10.86 6.90 4.67
CA TRP A 85 -10.98 7.25 6.10
C TRP A 85 -9.69 7.10 6.90
N GLY A 86 -8.66 6.49 6.32
CA GLY A 86 -7.51 5.93 7.02
C GLY A 86 -6.50 7.00 7.47
N TRP A 87 -6.83 7.71 8.54
CA TRP A 87 -5.95 8.54 9.38
C TRP A 87 -4.99 9.51 8.65
N GLY A 88 -5.22 9.80 7.35
CA GLY A 88 -4.26 10.51 6.50
C GLY A 88 -2.93 9.77 6.28
N MET A 89 -2.89 8.45 6.56
CA MET A 89 -1.66 7.63 6.51
C MET A 89 -1.43 6.99 5.15
N GLN A 90 -2.11 7.43 4.10
CA GLN A 90 -1.88 6.93 2.73
C GLN A 90 -0.81 7.77 2.04
N ALA A 91 0.01 7.15 1.18
CA ALA A 91 0.85 7.92 0.27
C ALA A 91 -0.04 8.72 -0.70
N LEU A 92 0.11 10.05 -0.72
CA LEU A 92 -0.68 10.93 -1.57
C LEU A 92 -0.49 10.58 -3.06
N GLY A 93 -1.61 10.51 -3.79
CA GLY A 93 -1.64 10.22 -5.23
C GLY A 93 -1.75 8.74 -5.61
N PHE A 94 -1.90 7.83 -4.63
CA PHE A 94 -1.97 6.39 -4.90
C PHE A 94 -3.37 5.79 -4.87
N CYS A 95 -4.38 6.47 -4.33
CA CYS A 95 -5.76 6.00 -4.36
C CYS A 95 -6.43 6.42 -5.67
N ARG A 96 -6.63 5.45 -6.56
CA ARG A 96 -7.23 5.62 -7.88
C ARG A 96 -8.34 4.62 -8.10
#